data_AF-A0A2A2GVK1-F1
#
_entry.id   AF-A0A2A2GVK1-F1
#
_cell.length_a   1.000
_cell.length_b   1.000
_cell.length_c   1.000
_cell.angle_alpha   90.00
_cell.angle_beta   90.00
_cell.angle_gamma   90.00
#
_symmetry.space_group_name_H-M   'P 1'
#
loop_
_entity.id
_entity.type
_entity.pdbx_description
1 polymer ?
#
loop_
_entity_poly.entity_id
_entity_poly.type
_entity_poly.pdbx_seq_one_letter_code
_entity_poly.pdbx_strand_id
1 'polypeptide(L)'
;MAKFTLIPKPTFKANVLIPVAGKKEPEVVTFTFNHKAMSELETMREMPIDEFYQQIIADWAIEEPYHADNLKLLFDNYPPAASAISTTYYSELLGQREKNS
;
A
#
# COMPACT_ATOMS: atom_id res chain seq x y z
N MET A 1 26.57 -6.41 -4.80
CA MET A 1 26.51 -5.14 -4.04
C MET A 1 25.52 -4.23 -4.74
N ALA A 2 24.39 -3.91 -4.12
CA ALA A 2 23.41 -3.01 -4.73
C ALA A 2 24.02 -1.60 -4.83
N LYS A 3 24.10 -1.05 -6.05
CA LYS A 3 24.48 0.35 -6.26
C LYS A 3 23.42 1.22 -5.60
N PHE A 4 23.82 2.04 -4.64
CA PHE A 4 22.98 3.09 -4.09
C PHE A 4 22.62 4.06 -5.23
N THR A 5 21.34 4.14 -5.59
CA THR A 5 20.85 5.05 -6.63
C THR A 5 20.05 6.16 -5.95
N LEU A 6 20.35 7.42 -6.29
CA LEU A 6 19.58 8.58 -5.82
C LEU A 6 18.13 8.56 -6.35
N ILE A 7 17.90 7.78 -7.41
CA ILE A 7 16.58 7.42 -7.90
C ILE A 7 16.39 5.95 -7.53
N PRO A 8 15.85 5.64 -6.33
CA PRO A 8 15.56 4.26 -5.95
C PRO A 8 14.63 3.65 -7.01
N LYS A 9 14.80 2.37 -7.33
CA LYS A 9 13.77 1.64 -8.09
C LYS A 9 12.43 1.91 -7.37
N PRO A 10 11.43 2.48 -8.07
CA PRO A 10 10.40 3.31 -7.45
C PRO A 10 9.36 2.49 -6.72
N THR A 11 9.61 1.22 -6.41
CA THR A 11 8.62 0.35 -5.80
C THR A 11 9.19 -0.52 -4.71
N PHE A 12 8.40 -0.78 -3.67
CA PHE A 12 8.72 -1.71 -2.59
C PHE A 12 7.53 -2.63 -2.31
N LYS A 13 7.80 -3.83 -1.77
CA LYS A 13 6.75 -4.77 -1.39
C LYS A 13 6.54 -4.74 0.12
N ALA A 14 5.30 -4.81 0.56
CA ALA A 14 4.96 -4.93 1.97
C ALA A 14 3.69 -5.75 2.18
N ASN A 15 3.64 -6.45 3.32
CA ASN A 15 2.50 -7.26 3.73
C ASN A 15 1.51 -6.40 4.51
N VAL A 16 0.29 -6.29 4.00
CA VAL A 16 -0.81 -5.57 4.63
C VAL A 16 -1.72 -6.59 5.29
N LEU A 17 -2.04 -6.35 6.56
CA LEU A 17 -3.00 -7.15 7.32
C LEU A 17 -4.39 -6.54 7.14
N ILE A 18 -5.25 -7.19 6.35
CA ILE A 18 -6.61 -6.73 6.07
C ILE A 18 -7.58 -7.40 7.06
N PRO A 19 -8.21 -6.64 7.97
CA PRO A 19 -9.25 -7.18 8.84
C PRO A 19 -10.47 -7.61 8.02
N VAL A 20 -10.90 -8.86 8.21
CA VAL A 20 -12.10 -9.42 7.55
C VAL A 20 -13.22 -9.54 8.56
N ALA A 21 -14.38 -8.97 8.26
CA ALA A 21 -15.55 -9.03 9.12
C ALA A 21 -15.94 -10.50 9.40
N GLY A 22 -16.08 -10.87 10.66
CA GLY A 22 -16.43 -12.23 11.08
C GLY A 22 -15.26 -13.22 11.14
N LYS A 23 -14.05 -12.85 10.71
CA LYS A 23 -12.83 -13.63 10.97
C LYS A 23 -12.06 -13.01 12.14
N LYS A 24 -11.50 -13.88 12.98
CA LYS A 24 -10.69 -13.45 14.14
C LYS A 24 -9.30 -12.99 13.72
N GLU A 25 -8.77 -13.56 12.64
CA GLU A 25 -7.45 -13.28 12.12
C GLU A 25 -7.54 -12.45 10.82
N PRO A 26 -6.70 -11.41 10.67
CA PRO A 26 -6.65 -10.64 9.44
C PRO A 26 -6.02 -11.46 8.30
N GLU A 27 -6.41 -11.17 7.07
CA GLU A 27 -5.79 -11.76 5.89
C GLU A 27 -4.52 -10.98 5.50
N VAL A 28 -3.46 -11.70 5.17
CA VAL A 28 -2.19 -11.11 4.75
C VAL A 28 -2.19 -10.96 3.24
N VAL A 29 -2.12 -9.73 2.74
CA VAL A 29 -2.00 -9.44 1.32
C VAL A 29 -0.70 -8.70 1.05
N THR A 30 0.12 -9.20 0.13
CA THR A 30 1.35 -8.51 -0.28
C THR A 30 1.03 -7.49 -1.36
N PHE A 31 1.30 -6.22 -1.08
CA PHE A 31 1.19 -5.13 -2.04
C PHE A 31 2.57 -4.76 -2.57
N THR A 32 2.61 -4.33 -3.83
CA THR A 32 3.74 -3.59 -4.41
C THR A 32 3.35 -2.12 -4.44
N PHE A 33 4.07 -1.29 -3.72
CA PHE A 33 3.82 0.14 -3.60
C PHE A 33 4.81 0.94 -4.42
N ASN A 34 4.36 2.06 -4.99
CA ASN A 34 5.21 3.12 -5.51
C ASN A 34 5.76 3.96 -4.35
N HIS A 35 7.09 4.01 -4.23
CA HIS A 35 7.78 4.94 -3.37
C HIS A 35 7.52 6.37 -3.83
N LYS A 36 6.97 7.19 -2.93
CA LYS A 36 6.81 8.63 -3.11
C LYS A 36 7.66 9.36 -2.07
N ALA A 37 8.32 10.44 -2.48
CA ALA A 37 9.05 11.27 -1.54
C ALA A 37 8.06 11.99 -0.60
N MET A 38 8.48 12.33 0.62
CA MET A 38 7.60 13.04 1.58
C MET A 38 7.04 14.35 1.00
N SER A 39 7.81 15.09 0.21
CA SER A 39 7.35 16.30 -0.48
C SER A 39 6.23 16.04 -1.51
N GLU A 40 6.27 14.88 -2.18
CA GLU A 40 5.20 14.47 -3.10
C GLU A 40 3.94 14.08 -2.32
N LEU A 41 4.09 13.38 -1.20
CA LEU A 41 2.96 12.99 -0.35
C LEU A 41 2.21 14.20 0.20
N GLU A 42 2.91 15.27 0.61
CA GLU A 42 2.25 16.51 1.03
C GLU A 42 1.36 17.10 -0.07
N THR A 43 1.83 17.07 -1.33
CA THR A 43 1.06 17.55 -2.48
C THR A 43 -0.13 16.62 -2.78
N MET A 44 0.07 15.31 -2.59
CA MET A 44 -0.96 14.30 -2.80
C MET A 44 -2.04 14.30 -1.72
N ARG A 45 -1.86 14.96 -0.56
CA ARG A 45 -2.89 15.03 0.49
C ARG A 45 -4.16 15.77 0.04
N GLU A 46 -4.04 16.66 -0.94
CA GLU A 46 -5.17 17.45 -1.46
C GLU A 46 -5.93 16.70 -2.57
N MET A 47 -5.42 15.56 -3.03
CA MET A 47 -6.02 14.82 -4.15
C MET A 47 -7.17 13.92 -3.70
N PRO A 48 -8.07 13.52 -4.62
CA PRO A 48 -9.09 12.52 -4.35
C PRO A 48 -8.46 11.22 -3.83
N ILE A 49 -9.11 10.59 -2.85
CA ILE A 49 -8.54 9.43 -2.16
C ILE A 49 -8.32 8.23 -3.10
N ASP A 50 -9.17 8.08 -4.11
CA ASP A 50 -9.04 7.06 -5.15
C ASP A 50 -7.79 7.30 -6.02
N GLU A 51 -7.54 8.53 -6.43
CA GLU A 51 -6.32 8.90 -7.15
C GLU A 51 -5.08 8.70 -6.29
N PHE A 52 -5.15 9.01 -4.98
CA PHE A 52 -4.07 8.75 -4.05
C PHE A 52 -3.66 7.28 -4.04
N TYR A 53 -4.61 6.36 -3.88
CA TYR A 53 -4.31 4.92 -3.87
C TYR A 53 -3.80 4.41 -5.21
N GLN A 54 -4.30 4.92 -6.34
CA GLN A 54 -3.77 4.59 -7.66
C GLN A 54 -2.32 5.06 -7.87
N GLN A 55 -1.93 6.16 -7.22
CA GLN A 55 -0.57 6.66 -7.29
C GLN A 55 0.40 5.87 -6.40
N ILE A 56 -0.05 5.39 -5.24
CA ILE A 56 0.82 4.69 -4.29
C ILE A 56 0.84 3.17 -4.46
N ILE A 57 -0.18 2.54 -5.06
CA ILE A 57 -0.21 1.10 -5.33
C ILE A 57 0.21 0.85 -6.77
N ALA A 58 1.20 -0.01 -6.96
CA ALA A 58 1.67 -0.43 -8.27
C ALA A 58 1.08 -1.78 -8.70
N ASP A 59 0.93 -2.70 -7.75
CA ASP A 59 0.42 -4.05 -7.97
C ASP A 59 0.06 -4.71 -6.62
N TRP A 60 -0.53 -5.90 -6.65
CA TRP A 60 -0.78 -6.75 -5.49
C TRP A 60 -0.58 -8.24 -5.82
N ALA A 61 -0.43 -9.08 -4.81
CA ALA A 61 -0.25 -10.52 -4.97
C ALA A 61 -1.52 -11.29 -4.56
N ILE A 62 -2.63 -11.01 -5.25
CA ILE A 62 -3.90 -11.77 -5.14
C ILE A 62 -4.29 -12.36 -6.51
N GLU A 63 -5.37 -13.14 -6.56
CA GLU A 63 -5.82 -13.80 -7.80
C GLU A 63 -6.33 -12.79 -8.84
N GLU A 64 -7.08 -11.79 -8.40
CA GLU A 64 -7.56 -10.71 -9.25
C GLU A 64 -6.41 -9.77 -9.66
N PRO A 65 -6.32 -9.35 -10.92
CA PRO A 65 -5.29 -8.40 -11.35
C PRO A 65 -5.53 -7.01 -10.75
N TYR A 66 -4.45 -6.26 -10.53
CA TYR A 66 -4.55 -4.88 -10.06
C TYR A 66 -5.09 -3.94 -11.16
N HIS A 67 -6.22 -3.29 -10.87
CA HIS A 67 -6.76 -2.15 -11.62
C HIS A 67 -7.80 -1.38 -10.78
N ALA A 68 -8.23 -0.21 -11.26
CA ALA A 68 -9.11 0.71 -10.52
C ALA A 68 -10.42 0.05 -10.05
N ASP A 69 -11.11 -0.70 -10.91
CA ASP A 69 -12.38 -1.35 -10.53
C ASP A 69 -12.20 -2.42 -9.44
N ASN A 70 -11.15 -3.24 -9.50
CA ASN A 70 -10.88 -4.23 -8.45
C ASN A 70 -10.44 -3.56 -7.15
N LEU A 71 -9.70 -2.44 -7.22
CA LEU A 71 -9.33 -1.68 -6.03
C LEU A 71 -10.56 -1.10 -5.34
N LYS A 72 -11.52 -0.58 -6.13
CA LYS A 72 -12.81 -0.14 -5.62
C LYS A 72 -13.58 -1.32 -4.99
N LEU A 73 -13.60 -2.47 -5.66
CA LEU A 73 -14.23 -3.68 -5.14
C LEU A 73 -13.62 -4.12 -3.80
N LEU A 74 -12.30 -4.03 -3.66
CA LEU A 74 -11.60 -4.30 -2.39
C LEU A 74 -12.11 -3.38 -1.28
N PHE A 75 -12.21 -2.06 -1.53
CA PHE A 75 -12.68 -1.11 -0.52
C PHE A 75 -14.18 -1.23 -0.20
N ASP A 76 -15.00 -1.55 -1.18
CA ASP A 76 -16.44 -1.74 -1.00
C ASP A 76 -16.73 -3.01 -0.16
N ASN A 77 -15.97 -4.09 -0.35
CA ASN A 77 -16.16 -5.35 0.39
C ASN A 77 -15.37 -5.42 1.71
N TYR A 78 -14.22 -4.73 1.77
CA TYR A 78 -13.34 -4.69 2.93
C TYR A 78 -13.02 -3.23 3.30
N PRO A 79 -13.99 -2.47 3.87
CA PRO A 79 -13.76 -1.07 4.24
C PRO A 79 -12.50 -0.79 5.08
N PRO A 80 -12.08 -1.68 6.02
CA PRO A 80 -10.85 -1.49 6.77
C PRO A 80 -9.56 -1.56 5.94
N ALA A 81 -9.61 -2.13 4.73
CA ALA A 81 -8.43 -2.31 3.87
C ALA A 81 -7.75 -0.99 3.53
N ALA A 82 -8.52 0.06 3.25
CA ALA A 82 -7.98 1.39 2.93
C ALA A 82 -7.06 1.92 4.05
N SER A 83 -7.53 1.86 5.30
CA SER A 83 -6.73 2.29 6.45
C SER A 83 -5.52 1.39 6.69
N ALA A 84 -5.68 0.06 6.54
CA ALA A 84 -4.57 -0.89 6.73
C ALA A 84 -3.45 -0.63 5.71
N ILE A 85 -3.81 -0.42 4.44
CA ILE A 85 -2.88 -0.11 3.35
C ILE A 85 -2.14 1.20 3.66
N SER A 86 -2.86 2.28 4.01
CA SER A 86 -2.24 3.57 4.32
C SER A 86 -1.26 3.46 5.49
N THR A 87 -1.65 2.79 6.58
CA THR A 87 -0.77 2.58 7.73
C THR A 87 0.51 1.84 7.34
N THR A 88 0.39 0.70 6.66
CA THR A 88 1.56 -0.08 6.22
C THR A 88 2.45 0.73 5.29
N TYR A 89 1.88 1.46 4.34
CA TYR A 89 2.62 2.31 3.40
C TYR A 89 3.46 3.37 4.12
N TYR A 90 2.85 4.13 5.04
CA TYR A 90 3.57 5.16 5.80
C TYR A 90 4.63 4.57 6.73
N SER A 91 4.35 3.43 7.40
CA SER A 91 5.34 2.75 8.26
C SER A 91 6.58 2.33 7.48
N GLU A 92 6.43 1.76 6.29
CA GLU A 92 7.55 1.38 5.42
C GLU A 92 8.33 2.61 4.92
N LEU A 93 7.64 3.69 4.53
CA LEU A 93 8.30 4.93 4.09
C LEU A 93 9.09 5.64 5.18
N LEU A 94 8.56 5.68 6.40
CA LEU A 94 9.21 6.31 7.55
C LEU A 94 10.33 5.45 8.14
N GLY A 95 10.62 4.29 7.54
CA GLY A 95 11.63 3.36 8.05
C GLY A 95 11.24 2.76 9.40
N GLN A 96 9.96 2.87 9.80
CA GLN A 96 9.37 2.07 10.86
C GLN A 96 9.14 0.66 10.32
N ARG A 97 10.23 0.02 9.89
CA ARG A 97 10.31 -1.43 9.88
C ARG A 97 10.28 -1.85 11.34
N GLU A 98 9.08 -1.91 11.92
CA GLU A 98 8.90 -2.73 13.09
C GLU A 98 9.46 -4.10 12.71
N LYS A 99 10.51 -4.48 13.41
CA LYS A 99 11.20 -5.76 13.30
C LYS A 99 10.16 -6.86 13.47
N ASN A 100 9.58 -7.35 12.38
CA ASN A 100 9.05 -8.70 12.34
C ASN A 100 10.19 -9.61 11.86
N SER A 101 11.08 -9.90 12.83
CA SER A 101 11.86 -11.14 12.83
C SER A 101 11.03 -12.26 13.43
#